data_AF-A0A075G1B4-F1
#
_entry.id   AF-A0A075G1B4-F1
#
_cell.length_a   1.000
_cell.length_b   1.000
_cell.length_c   1.000
_cell.angle_alpha   90.00
_cell.angle_beta   90.00
_cell.angle_gamma   90.00
#
_symmetry.space_group_name_H-M   'P 1'
#
loop_
_entity.id
_entity.type
_entity.pdbx_description
1 polymer ?
#
loop_
_entity_poly.entity_id
_entity_poly.type
_entity_poly.pdbx_seq_one_letter_code
_entity_poly.pdbx_strand_id
1 'polypeptide(L)'
;MINAHGGKLVNRVKDVDPSGLISIDISADLANDVENIADGIFSPLEGFLNQQDFESVISKGRLANGMAWTMPTVLDVDDDTGKK
;
A
#
# COMPACT_ATOMS: atom_id res chain seq x y z
N MET A 1 -8.62 20.73 -13.41
CA MET A 1 -7.93 19.72 -12.57
C MET A 1 -8.92 18.62 -12.23
N ILE A 2 -8.47 17.37 -12.21
CA ILE A 2 -9.27 16.21 -11.78
C ILE A 2 -8.92 15.92 -10.31
N ASN A 3 -9.90 15.52 -9.50
CA ASN A 3 -9.65 15.16 -8.10
C ASN A 3 -8.88 13.84 -8.02
N ALA A 4 -8.11 13.65 -6.94
CA ALA A 4 -7.52 12.36 -6.63
C ALA A 4 -8.60 11.26 -6.54
N HIS A 5 -8.22 10.03 -6.87
CA HIS A 5 -9.11 8.89 -6.69
C HIS A 5 -9.48 8.70 -5.21
N GLY A 6 -10.75 8.42 -4.93
CA GLY A 6 -11.30 8.48 -3.56
C GLY A 6 -11.55 9.90 -3.02
N GLY A 7 -11.35 10.95 -3.82
CA GLY A 7 -11.71 12.33 -3.49
C GLY A 7 -10.69 13.09 -2.63
N LYS A 8 -9.61 12.43 -2.20
CA LYS A 8 -8.54 13.03 -1.38
C LYS A 8 -7.19 12.40 -1.74
N LEU A 9 -6.17 13.24 -1.90
CA LEU A 9 -4.78 12.79 -2.00
C LEU A 9 -4.30 12.30 -0.64
N VAL A 10 -3.82 11.06 -0.58
CA VAL A 10 -3.24 10.44 0.62
C VAL A 10 -1.72 10.63 0.58
N ASN A 11 -1.19 11.65 1.25
CA ASN A 11 0.25 11.83 1.43
C ASN A 11 0.67 11.25 2.80
N ARG A 12 1.63 10.31 2.79
CA ARG A 12 2.15 9.63 3.98
C ARG A 12 3.66 9.85 4.19
N VAL A 13 4.30 10.73 3.42
CA VAL A 13 5.69 11.12 3.66
C VAL A 13 5.77 11.84 5.01
N LYS A 14 6.67 11.38 5.88
CA LYS A 14 6.89 11.97 7.19
C LYS A 14 8.38 12.02 7.49
N ASP A 15 8.79 13.11 8.13
CA ASP A 15 10.12 13.23 8.73
C ASP A 15 10.06 12.62 10.14
N VAL A 16 10.35 11.32 10.22
CA VAL A 16 10.38 10.54 11.47
C VAL A 16 11.70 9.80 11.57
N ASP A 17 12.24 9.70 12.78
CA ASP A 17 13.40 8.85 13.06
C ASP A 17 12.96 7.37 13.04
N PRO A 18 13.45 6.54 12.10
CA PRO A 18 13.11 5.13 12.05
C PRO A 18 13.88 4.30 13.09
N SER A 19 14.76 4.92 13.89
CA SER A 19 15.56 4.22 14.91
C SER A 19 14.67 3.41 15.86
N GLY A 20 15.00 2.13 16.01
CA GLY A 20 14.26 1.19 16.86
C GLY A 20 13.12 0.45 16.17
N LEU A 21 12.85 0.72 14.88
CA LEU A 21 11.94 -0.08 14.06
C LEU A 21 12.64 -1.30 13.46
N ILE A 22 11.86 -2.33 13.15
CA ILE A 22 12.33 -3.48 12.37
C ILE A 22 12.53 -3.03 10.92
N SER A 23 13.67 -3.40 10.34
CA SER A 23 13.96 -3.17 8.92
C SER A 23 13.80 -4.47 8.15
N ILE A 24 13.19 -4.37 6.96
CA ILE A 24 13.06 -5.45 6.01
C ILE A 24 13.71 -5.02 4.69
N ASP A 25 14.51 -5.90 4.10
CA ASP A 25 15.06 -5.65 2.76
C ASP A 25 13.98 -5.93 1.73
N ILE A 26 13.81 -5.01 0.78
CA ILE A 26 12.81 -5.11 -0.28
C ILE A 26 13.45 -4.97 -1.65
N SER A 27 12.80 -5.50 -2.68
CA SER A 27 13.21 -5.30 -4.06
C SER A 27 13.00 -3.84 -4.50
N ALA A 28 13.67 -3.44 -5.58
CA ALA A 28 13.47 -2.12 -6.18
C ALA A 28 12.01 -1.90 -6.64
N ASP A 29 11.37 -2.95 -7.18
CA ASP A 29 9.98 -2.88 -7.62
C ASP A 29 9.03 -2.63 -6.44
N LEU A 30 9.25 -3.32 -5.32
CA LEU A 30 8.47 -3.11 -4.10
C LEU A 30 8.75 -1.75 -3.45
N ALA A 31 9.99 -1.24 -3.55
CA ALA A 31 10.31 0.11 -3.12
C ALA A 31 9.53 1.18 -3.93
N ASN A 32 9.35 0.98 -5.24
CA ASN A 32 8.50 1.86 -6.05
C ASN A 32 7.05 1.86 -5.57
N ASP A 33 6.51 0.71 -5.16
CA ASP A 33 5.17 0.65 -4.56
C ASP A 33 5.10 1.41 -3.23
N VAL A 34 6.12 1.28 -2.36
CA VAL A 34 6.21 2.06 -1.12
C VAL A 34 6.18 3.55 -1.41
N GLU A 35 6.98 4.02 -2.36
CA GLU A 35 7.01 5.43 -2.79
C GLU A 35 5.67 5.89 -3.37
N ASN A 36 5.06 5.09 -4.26
CA ASN A 36 3.75 5.40 -4.85
C ASN A 36 2.64 5.54 -3.80
N ILE A 37 2.66 4.72 -2.75
CA ILE A 37 1.71 4.85 -1.64
C ILE A 37 2.08 6.04 -0.75
N ALA A 38 3.36 6.33 -0.53
CA ALA A 38 3.81 7.44 0.32
C ALA A 38 3.46 8.80 -0.30
N ASP A 39 3.71 8.98 -1.60
CA ASP A 39 3.46 10.23 -2.33
C ASP A 39 1.98 10.42 -2.70
N GLY A 40 1.16 9.38 -2.54
CA GLY A 40 -0.28 9.41 -2.81
C GLY A 40 -0.65 9.15 -4.26
N ILE A 41 0.30 8.69 -5.09
CA ILE A 41 0.03 8.20 -6.46
C ILE A 41 -1.02 7.08 -6.41
N PHE A 42 -0.96 6.23 -5.38
CA PHE A 42 -1.92 5.14 -5.16
C PHE A 42 -3.11 5.53 -4.28
N SER A 43 -3.44 6.82 -4.14
CA SER A 43 -4.69 7.22 -3.48
C SER A 43 -5.87 6.44 -4.10
N PRO A 44 -6.75 5.83 -3.29
CA PRO A 44 -6.98 6.06 -1.86
C PRO A 44 -6.20 5.15 -0.90
N LEU A 45 -5.24 4.35 -1.37
CA LEU A 45 -4.50 3.44 -0.49
C LEU A 45 -3.73 4.21 0.59
N GLU A 46 -3.91 3.76 1.84
CA GLU A 46 -3.16 4.24 3.00
C GLU A 46 -2.10 3.25 3.47
N GLY A 47 -1.76 2.26 2.64
CA GLY A 47 -0.86 1.14 2.95
C GLY A 47 -1.00 0.01 1.94
N PHE A 48 -0.21 -1.05 2.12
CA PHE A 48 -0.44 -2.33 1.43
C PHE A 48 -1.82 -2.90 1.82
N LEU A 49 -2.41 -3.69 0.93
CA LEU A 49 -3.74 -4.24 1.15
C LEU A 49 -3.74 -5.17 2.37
N ASN A 50 -4.71 -4.98 3.27
CA ASN A 50 -5.05 -6.00 4.26
C ASN A 50 -5.78 -7.17 3.58
N GLN A 51 -6.05 -8.24 4.34
CA GLN A 51 -6.73 -9.43 3.81
C GLN A 51 -8.09 -9.11 3.17
N GLN A 52 -8.91 -8.27 3.81
CA GLN A 52 -10.26 -7.97 3.32
C GLN A 52 -10.22 -7.21 1.99
N ASP A 53 -9.32 -6.23 1.88
CA ASP A 53 -9.11 -5.49 0.64
C ASP A 53 -8.51 -6.37 -0.44
N PHE A 54 -7.52 -7.20 -0.12
CA PHE A 54 -6.91 -8.15 -1.05
C PHE A 54 -7.96 -9.11 -1.64
N GLU A 55 -8.74 -9.78 -0.80
CA GLU A 55 -9.78 -10.71 -1.24
C GLU A 55 -10.84 -10.01 -2.11
N SER A 56 -11.23 -8.79 -1.75
CA SER A 56 -12.17 -7.99 -2.54
C SER A 56 -11.58 -7.55 -3.88
N VAL A 57 -10.31 -7.16 -3.93
CA VAL A 57 -9.62 -6.77 -5.17
C VAL A 57 -9.52 -7.96 -6.11
N ILE A 58 -9.11 -9.13 -5.61
CA ILE A 58 -9.01 -10.35 -6.42
C ILE A 58 -10.38 -10.81 -6.95
N SER A 59 -11.41 -10.77 -6.11
CA SER A 59 -12.74 -11.29 -6.49
C SER A 59 -13.60 -10.31 -7.27
N LYS A 60 -13.44 -9.00 -7.06
CA LYS A 60 -14.36 -7.95 -7.55
C LYS A 60 -13.66 -6.79 -8.25
N GLY A 61 -12.34 -6.71 -8.22
CA GLY A 61 -11.59 -5.55 -8.75
C GLY A 61 -11.88 -4.26 -7.97
N ARG A 62 -12.15 -4.37 -6.67
CA ARG A 62 -12.52 -3.26 -5.80
C ARG A 62 -11.98 -3.45 -4.39
N LEU A 63 -11.62 -2.35 -3.72
CA LEU A 63 -11.39 -2.35 -2.28
C LEU A 63 -12.66 -2.78 -1.54
N ALA A 64 -12.52 -3.17 -0.26
CA ALA A 64 -13.63 -3.68 0.54
C ALA A 64 -14.75 -2.63 0.71
N ASN A 65 -14.41 -1.35 0.68
CA ASN A 65 -15.36 -0.23 0.69
C ASN A 65 -16.03 0.06 -0.66
N GLY A 66 -15.77 -0.74 -1.70
CA GLY A 66 -16.38 -0.64 -3.02
C GLY A 66 -15.65 0.29 -4.00
N MET A 67 -14.62 1.02 -3.57
CA MET A 67 -13.80 1.84 -4.48
C MET A 67 -13.10 0.97 -5.52
N ALA A 68 -13.05 1.43 -6.77
CA ALA A 68 -12.39 0.70 -7.85
C ALA A 68 -10.88 0.60 -7.59
N TRP A 69 -10.36 -0.63 -7.60
CA TRP A 69 -8.93 -0.92 -7.49
C TRP A 69 -8.70 -2.35 -7.96
N THR A 70 -7.98 -2.54 -9.06
CA THR A 70 -7.92 -3.84 -9.76
C THR A 70 -6.55 -4.49 -9.66
N MET A 71 -5.60 -3.89 -8.94
CA MET A 71 -4.24 -4.38 -8.81
C MET A 71 -3.97 -4.77 -7.35
N PRO A 72 -3.60 -6.02 -7.05
CA PRO A 72 -3.16 -6.38 -5.71
C PRO A 72 -1.85 -5.67 -5.38
N THR A 73 -1.88 -4.81 -4.37
CA THR A 73 -0.69 -4.08 -3.88
C THR A 73 -0.33 -4.63 -2.51
N VAL A 74 0.57 -5.62 -2.48
CA VAL A 74 0.89 -6.40 -1.28
C VAL A 74 2.38 -6.31 -0.94
N LEU A 75 2.68 -6.51 0.34
CA LEU A 75 4.02 -6.74 0.83
C LEU A 75 4.14 -8.23 1.15
N ASP A 76 4.63 -9.00 0.18
CA ASP A 76 4.96 -10.41 0.39
C ASP A 76 6.37 -10.54 0.96
N VAL A 77 6.51 -11.35 2.00
CA VAL A 77 7.77 -11.63 2.67
C VAL A 77 7.87 -13.12 2.93
N ASP A 78 9.10 -13.62 3.07
CA ASP A 78 9.31 -14.99 3.50
C ASP A 78 8.84 -15.21 4.95
N ASP A 79 8.72 -16.49 5.29
CA ASP A 79 8.22 -16.98 6.57
C ASP A 79 9.05 -16.53 7.78
N ASP A 80 10.36 -16.30 7.61
CA ASP A 80 11.25 -15.86 8.68
C ASP A 80 11.09 -14.37 8.91
N THR A 81 10.95 -13.59 7.84
CA THR A 81 10.68 -12.15 7.90
C THR A 81 9.30 -11.86 8.48
N GLY A 82 8.26 -12.62 8.10
CA GLY A 82 6.89 -12.44 8.60
C GLY A 82 6.67 -12.79 10.07
N LYS A 83 7.63 -13.46 10.73
CA LYS A 83 7.58 -13.81 12.16
C LYS A 83 8.31 -12.82 13.07
N LYS A 84 9.05 -11.86 12.50
CA LYS A 84 9.72 -10.78 13.24
C LYS A 84 8.70 -9.73 13.68
#